data_AF-A0A2E6H6Z8-F1
#
_entry.id   AF-A0A2E6H6Z8-F1
#
_cell.length_a   1.000
_cell.length_b   1.000
_cell.length_c   1.000
_cell.angle_alpha   90.00
_cell.angle_beta   90.00
_cell.angle_gamma   90.00
#
_symmetry.space_group_name_H-M   'P 1'
#
loop_
_entity.id
_entity.type
_entity.pdbx_description
1 polymer ?
#
loop_
_entity_poly.entity_id
_entity_poly.type
_entity_poly.pdbx_seq_one_letter_code
_entity_poly.pdbx_strand_id
1 'polypeptide(L)'
;MNTLGKHKKKGLEGFKKFVGSLESMNEKTRIKVVQVAILEDPVYLMAAMSNMTDFGYIFNYSSEEMQKIYSGVAGGVQTLLFALYEHPQEQEFLNSLDDRTRSSYRDEKEYLKKPSTAQIMTARKSFLASMRSLQENFSIGSFEWNLPSDSVVNGTGFDSASSTGEFELKYDDGTVALSGELEKKLRVGEWKHYYPNGQLMAEGVYISSEKAGPWTFYFATGEIKAKGEYKENLKEGTWEEYDREGLMTQVIYKRGKSEI
;
A
#
# COMPACT_ATOMS: atom_id res chain seq x y z
N MET A 1 -14.44 -11.29 -1.91
CA MET A 1 -13.36 -11.19 -2.92
C MET A 1 -12.15 -10.63 -2.20
N ASN A 2 -11.02 -11.34 -2.27
CA ASN A 2 -9.76 -10.95 -1.65
C ASN A 2 -9.30 -9.55 -2.14
N THR A 3 -8.58 -8.82 -1.29
CA THR A 3 -8.11 -7.46 -1.56
C THR A 3 -7.20 -7.42 -2.80
N LEU A 4 -6.32 -8.39 -2.98
CA LEU A 4 -5.33 -8.42 -4.06
C LEU A 4 -5.79 -9.11 -5.35
N GLY A 5 -6.76 -10.02 -5.30
CA GLY A 5 -7.06 -10.87 -6.46
C GLY A 5 -7.66 -10.12 -7.64
N LYS A 6 -8.33 -8.97 -7.42
CA LYS A 6 -8.77 -8.09 -8.54
C LYS A 6 -7.58 -7.49 -9.29
N HIS A 7 -6.50 -7.19 -8.59
CA HIS A 7 -5.29 -6.60 -9.16
C HIS A 7 -4.48 -7.68 -9.88
N LYS A 8 -4.23 -8.82 -9.23
CA LYS A 8 -3.48 -9.94 -9.82
C LYS A 8 -4.07 -10.45 -11.14
N LYS A 9 -5.41 -10.51 -11.26
CA LYS A 9 -6.08 -10.89 -12.52
C LYS A 9 -5.76 -9.98 -13.72
N LYS A 10 -5.26 -8.77 -13.48
CA LYS A 10 -4.87 -7.80 -14.52
C LYS A 10 -3.34 -7.75 -14.72
N GLY A 11 -2.58 -8.67 -14.11
CA GLY A 11 -1.13 -8.72 -14.20
C GLY A 11 -0.47 -7.39 -13.84
N LEU A 12 0.49 -6.96 -14.67
CA LEU A 12 1.25 -5.72 -14.50
C LEU A 12 0.35 -4.49 -14.34
N GLU A 13 -0.68 -4.34 -15.17
CA GLU A 13 -1.60 -3.19 -15.10
C GLU A 13 -2.40 -3.17 -13.79
N GLY A 14 -2.72 -4.34 -13.25
CA GLY A 14 -3.34 -4.46 -11.94
C GLY A 14 -2.40 -4.07 -10.80
N PHE A 15 -1.13 -4.46 -10.90
CA PHE A 15 -0.07 -4.11 -9.96
C PHE A 15 0.14 -2.61 -9.89
N LYS A 16 0.37 -1.95 -11.04
CA LYS A 16 0.52 -0.48 -11.09
C LYS A 16 -0.68 0.25 -10.48
N LYS A 17 -1.90 -0.20 -10.81
CA LYS A 17 -3.13 0.35 -10.23
C LYS A 17 -3.23 0.13 -8.73
N PHE A 18 -2.73 -0.99 -8.20
CA PHE A 18 -2.70 -1.23 -6.76
C PHE A 18 -1.77 -0.25 -6.07
N VAL A 19 -0.56 -0.04 -6.58
CA VAL A 19 0.41 0.93 -6.06
C VAL A 19 -0.18 2.34 -6.03
N GLY A 20 -0.72 2.83 -7.16
CA GLY A 20 -1.37 4.15 -7.22
C GLY A 20 -2.60 4.27 -6.30
N SER A 21 -3.33 3.16 -6.08
CA SER A 21 -4.43 3.13 -5.11
C SER A 21 -3.91 3.29 -3.68
N LEU A 22 -2.83 2.61 -3.30
CA LEU A 22 -2.22 2.77 -1.97
C LEU A 22 -1.75 4.20 -1.74
N GLU A 23 -1.09 4.81 -2.73
CA GLU A 23 -0.62 6.20 -2.69
C GLU A 23 -1.76 7.22 -2.49
N SER A 24 -2.88 7.01 -3.18
CA SER A 24 -4.04 7.91 -3.13
C SER A 24 -4.94 7.72 -1.91
N MET A 25 -4.87 6.57 -1.21
CA MET A 25 -5.65 6.33 0.01
C MET A 25 -5.24 7.26 1.16
N ASN A 26 -6.20 7.63 2.02
CA ASN A 26 -5.86 8.19 3.32
C ASN A 26 -5.18 7.13 4.20
N GLU A 27 -4.43 7.56 5.20
CA GLU A 27 -3.63 6.69 6.06
C GLU A 27 -4.46 5.58 6.72
N LYS A 28 -5.60 5.92 7.34
CA LYS A 28 -6.47 4.96 8.02
C LYS A 28 -6.97 3.86 7.08
N THR A 29 -7.38 4.22 5.86
CA THR A 29 -7.83 3.25 4.85
C THR A 29 -6.65 2.42 4.34
N ARG A 30 -5.51 3.05 4.06
CA ARG A 30 -4.30 2.39 3.58
C ARG A 30 -3.83 1.32 4.57
N ILE A 31 -3.78 1.65 5.85
CA ILE A 31 -3.40 0.71 6.92
C ILE A 31 -4.30 -0.54 6.89
N LYS A 32 -5.63 -0.37 6.75
CA LYS A 32 -6.56 -1.51 6.67
C LYS A 32 -6.31 -2.37 5.43
N VAL A 33 -6.07 -1.74 4.27
CA VAL A 33 -5.78 -2.46 3.03
C VAL A 33 -4.47 -3.23 3.14
N VAL A 34 -3.40 -2.60 3.64
CA VAL A 34 -2.08 -3.21 3.87
C VAL A 34 -2.19 -4.39 4.83
N GLN A 35 -2.92 -4.25 5.94
CA GLN A 35 -3.12 -5.33 6.92
C GLN A 35 -3.81 -6.56 6.34
N VAL A 36 -4.75 -6.39 5.42
CA VAL A 36 -5.39 -7.53 4.75
C VAL A 36 -4.50 -8.09 3.65
N ALA A 37 -3.96 -7.22 2.80
CA ALA A 37 -3.13 -7.59 1.66
C ALA A 37 -1.87 -8.38 2.06
N ILE A 38 -1.22 -8.02 3.17
CA ILE A 38 0.02 -8.66 3.63
C ILE A 38 -0.20 -10.13 4.00
N LEU A 39 -1.43 -10.49 4.40
CA LEU A 39 -1.82 -11.85 4.78
C LEU A 39 -2.29 -12.65 3.55
N GLU A 40 -2.72 -11.96 2.51
CA GLU A 40 -3.08 -12.59 1.23
C GLU A 40 -1.82 -12.94 0.44
N ASP A 41 -0.95 -11.95 0.21
CA ASP A 41 0.34 -12.14 -0.46
C ASP A 41 1.33 -11.04 -0.01
N PRO A 42 2.22 -11.35 0.95
CA PRO A 42 3.21 -10.41 1.45
C PRO A 42 4.26 -10.05 0.40
N VAL A 43 4.61 -10.94 -0.53
CA VAL A 43 5.60 -10.62 -1.58
C VAL A 43 5.02 -9.61 -2.56
N TYR A 44 3.77 -9.83 -3.01
CA TYR A 44 3.06 -8.88 -3.86
C TYR A 44 2.90 -7.51 -3.20
N LEU A 45 2.52 -7.48 -1.91
CA LEU A 45 2.36 -6.24 -1.19
C LEU A 45 3.70 -5.51 -0.97
N MET A 46 4.77 -6.22 -0.57
CA MET A 46 6.07 -5.60 -0.35
C MET A 46 6.63 -5.02 -1.64
N ALA A 47 6.49 -5.73 -2.77
CA ALA A 47 6.84 -5.17 -4.06
C ALA A 47 5.96 -3.96 -4.41
N ALA A 48 4.65 -4.01 -4.16
CA ALA A 48 3.78 -2.85 -4.38
C ALA A 48 4.22 -1.64 -3.54
N MET A 49 4.57 -1.86 -2.27
CA MET A 49 5.00 -0.82 -1.34
C MET A 49 6.37 -0.25 -1.69
N SER A 50 7.30 -1.05 -2.20
CA SER A 50 8.64 -0.57 -2.62
C SER A 50 8.56 0.36 -3.84
N ASN A 51 7.50 0.25 -4.63
CA ASN A 51 7.22 1.13 -5.75
C ASN A 51 6.43 2.38 -5.37
N MET A 52 5.92 2.47 -4.13
CA MET A 52 5.17 3.64 -3.70
C MET A 52 6.11 4.84 -3.59
N THR A 53 5.57 5.99 -3.96
CA THR A 53 6.26 7.26 -3.85
C THR A 53 5.33 8.32 -3.27
N ASP A 54 5.88 9.49 -2.99
CA ASP A 54 5.15 10.62 -2.45
C ASP A 54 5.41 11.89 -3.27
N PHE A 55 4.79 12.98 -2.83
CA PHE A 55 4.89 14.27 -3.50
C PHE A 55 6.33 14.78 -3.62
N GLY A 56 7.21 14.47 -2.66
CA GLY A 56 8.62 14.86 -2.68
C GLY A 56 9.41 14.24 -3.85
N TYR A 57 8.92 13.15 -4.44
CA TYR A 57 9.61 12.52 -5.57
C TYR A 57 9.56 13.37 -6.85
N ILE A 58 8.59 14.27 -6.99
CA ILE A 58 8.49 15.12 -8.18
C ILE A 58 9.72 16.02 -8.36
N PHE A 59 10.44 16.32 -7.27
CA PHE A 59 11.62 17.17 -7.26
C PHE A 59 12.87 16.49 -7.83
N ASN A 60 12.82 15.18 -8.10
CA ASN A 60 13.88 14.47 -8.82
C ASN A 60 13.80 14.67 -10.34
N TYR A 61 12.74 15.30 -10.83
CA TYR A 61 12.54 15.57 -12.25
C TYR A 61 13.14 16.91 -12.66
N SER A 62 13.43 17.04 -13.96
CA SER A 62 13.87 18.31 -14.53
C SER A 62 12.80 19.39 -14.43
N SER A 63 13.19 20.66 -14.55
CA SER A 63 12.24 21.78 -14.52
C SER A 63 11.12 21.66 -15.55
N GLU A 64 11.45 21.19 -16.77
CA GLU A 64 10.47 20.99 -17.84
C GLU A 64 9.42 19.93 -17.45
N GLU A 65 9.85 18.86 -16.80
CA GLU A 65 8.98 17.76 -16.37
C GLU A 65 8.14 18.15 -15.17
N MET A 66 8.69 18.88 -14.20
CA MET A 66 7.92 19.46 -13.10
C MET A 66 6.80 20.39 -13.61
N GLN A 67 7.08 21.18 -14.65
CA GLN A 67 6.08 22.02 -15.30
C GLN A 67 5.00 21.18 -16.02
N LYS A 68 5.37 20.09 -16.69
CA LYS A 68 4.41 19.13 -17.29
C LYS A 68 3.52 18.50 -16.23
N ILE A 69 4.08 18.07 -15.10
CA ILE A 69 3.34 17.53 -13.97
C ILE A 69 2.33 18.57 -13.48
N TYR A 70 2.75 19.80 -13.20
CA TYR A 70 1.83 20.85 -12.76
C TYR A 70 0.71 21.11 -13.77
N SER A 71 1.02 21.10 -15.06
CA SER A 71 0.03 21.34 -16.13
C SER A 71 -1.09 20.30 -16.17
N GLY A 72 -0.85 19.08 -15.67
CA GLY A 72 -1.86 18.03 -15.53
C GLY A 72 -2.66 18.07 -14.22
N VAL A 73 -2.38 19.02 -13.32
CA VAL A 73 -3.04 19.14 -12.02
C VAL A 73 -4.29 20.02 -12.10
N ALA A 74 -5.44 19.47 -11.70
CA ALA A 74 -6.68 20.22 -11.58
C ALA A 74 -6.61 21.23 -10.42
N GLY A 75 -7.31 22.36 -10.56
CA GLY A 75 -7.41 23.42 -9.53
C GLY A 75 -6.29 24.47 -9.56
N GLY A 76 -5.34 24.36 -10.50
CA GLY A 76 -4.38 25.42 -10.80
C GLY A 76 -3.57 25.89 -9.60
N VAL A 77 -3.43 27.22 -9.46
CA VAL A 77 -2.59 27.86 -8.44
C VAL A 77 -3.02 27.51 -7.01
N GLN A 78 -4.32 27.36 -6.75
CA GLN A 78 -4.80 26.95 -5.42
C GLN A 78 -4.29 25.56 -5.04
N THR A 79 -4.33 24.59 -5.97
CA THR A 79 -3.78 23.25 -5.71
C THR A 79 -2.27 23.30 -5.53
N LEU A 80 -1.57 24.12 -6.32
CA LEU A 80 -0.13 24.34 -6.15
C LEU A 80 0.22 24.92 -4.78
N LEU A 81 -0.52 25.93 -4.31
CA LEU A 81 -0.37 26.53 -2.98
C LEU A 81 -0.54 25.50 -1.87
N PHE A 82 -1.59 24.67 -1.95
CA PHE A 82 -1.82 23.63 -0.94
C PHE A 82 -0.77 22.53 -0.98
N ALA A 83 -0.28 22.14 -2.16
CA ALA A 83 0.73 21.09 -2.29
C ALA A 83 2.09 21.53 -1.72
N LEU A 84 2.50 22.76 -2.03
CA LEU A 84 3.76 23.37 -1.62
C LEU A 84 3.72 24.01 -0.22
N TYR A 85 2.56 24.07 0.43
CA TYR A 85 2.43 24.63 1.77
C TYR A 85 3.42 23.99 2.75
N GLU A 86 4.32 24.82 3.31
CA GLU A 86 5.42 24.42 4.20
C GLU A 86 6.40 23.37 3.61
N HIS A 87 6.43 23.20 2.28
CA HIS A 87 7.36 22.27 1.64
C HIS A 87 8.76 22.91 1.50
N PRO A 88 9.85 22.22 1.90
CA PRO A 88 11.20 22.81 1.91
C PRO A 88 11.70 23.19 0.51
N GLN A 89 11.28 22.46 -0.52
CA GLN A 89 11.66 22.69 -1.92
C GLN A 89 10.68 23.61 -2.67
N GLU A 90 9.86 24.41 -1.97
CA GLU A 90 8.89 25.32 -2.60
C GLU A 90 9.52 26.18 -3.70
N GLN A 91 10.65 26.85 -3.42
CA GLN A 91 11.27 27.74 -4.41
C GLN A 91 11.86 27.00 -5.60
N GLU A 92 12.36 25.78 -5.41
CA GLU A 92 12.85 24.94 -6.48
C GLU A 92 11.73 24.63 -7.48
N PHE A 93 10.53 24.27 -6.98
CA PHE A 93 9.35 24.09 -7.82
C PHE A 93 8.97 25.39 -8.54
N LEU A 94 8.91 26.51 -7.82
CA LEU A 94 8.52 27.79 -8.42
C LEU A 94 9.48 28.23 -9.53
N ASN A 95 10.77 27.90 -9.42
CA ASN A 95 11.75 28.17 -10.46
C ASN A 95 11.54 27.32 -11.71
N SER A 96 10.81 26.20 -11.62
CA SER A 96 10.45 25.37 -12.77
C SER A 96 9.23 25.88 -13.54
N LEU A 97 8.47 26.83 -12.98
CA LEU A 97 7.24 27.34 -13.58
C LEU A 97 7.48 28.58 -14.43
N ASP A 98 6.56 28.85 -15.36
CA ASP A 98 6.55 30.09 -16.13
C ASP A 98 6.27 31.32 -15.23
N ASP A 99 6.72 32.49 -15.70
CA ASP A 99 6.65 33.73 -14.91
C ASP A 99 5.22 34.12 -14.53
N ARG A 100 4.23 33.84 -15.40
CA ARG A 100 2.83 34.15 -15.13
C ARG A 100 2.33 33.31 -13.96
N THR A 101 2.53 32.00 -14.00
CA THR A 101 2.15 31.08 -12.91
C THR A 101 2.86 31.46 -11.61
N ARG A 102 4.15 31.76 -11.67
CA ARG A 102 4.94 32.15 -10.49
C ARG A 102 4.44 33.46 -9.86
N SER A 103 4.04 34.43 -10.69
CA SER A 103 3.43 35.68 -10.21
C SER A 103 2.10 35.40 -9.52
N SER A 104 1.18 34.69 -10.17
CA SER A 104 -0.13 34.37 -9.59
C SER A 104 0.00 33.59 -8.27
N TYR A 105 0.94 32.66 -8.19
CA TYR A 105 1.24 31.95 -6.94
C TYR A 105 1.65 32.90 -5.81
N ARG A 106 2.56 33.85 -6.07
CA ARG A 106 3.03 34.80 -5.05
C ARG A 106 1.89 35.71 -4.59
N ASP A 107 1.10 36.21 -5.53
CA ASP A 107 -0.03 37.10 -5.25
C ASP A 107 -1.10 36.39 -4.40
N GLU A 108 -1.48 35.16 -4.77
CA GLU A 108 -2.46 34.38 -4.02
C GLU A 108 -1.93 33.89 -2.66
N LYS A 109 -0.61 33.63 -2.54
CA LYS A 109 0.01 33.20 -1.28
C LYS A 109 -0.09 34.25 -0.18
N GLU A 110 -0.03 35.54 -0.52
CA GLU A 110 -0.14 36.64 0.45
C GLU A 110 -1.45 36.57 1.27
N TYR A 111 -2.52 36.05 0.67
CA TYR A 111 -3.85 35.94 1.28
C TYR A 111 -4.19 34.51 1.71
N LEU A 112 -3.25 33.57 1.58
CA LEU A 112 -3.48 32.15 1.86
C LEU A 112 -3.71 31.93 3.36
N LYS A 113 -4.91 31.49 3.72
CA LYS A 113 -5.17 30.92 5.05
C LYS A 113 -4.54 29.54 5.15
N LYS A 114 -4.02 29.19 6.32
CA LYS A 114 -3.45 27.86 6.60
C LYS A 114 -4.41 26.75 6.15
N PRO A 115 -4.04 25.91 5.18
CA PRO A 115 -4.88 24.81 4.73
C PRO A 115 -4.91 23.69 5.77
N SER A 116 -6.01 22.93 5.79
CA SER A 116 -6.10 21.71 6.57
C SER A 116 -5.16 20.63 6.03
N THR A 117 -4.76 19.68 6.88
CA THR A 117 -3.98 18.51 6.46
C THR A 117 -4.65 17.75 5.32
N ALA A 118 -5.98 17.67 5.31
CA ALA A 118 -6.74 17.02 4.24
C ALA A 118 -6.59 17.76 2.89
N GLN A 119 -6.63 19.09 2.88
CA GLN A 119 -6.42 19.89 1.67
C GLN A 119 -4.98 19.71 1.13
N ILE A 120 -3.98 19.79 2.01
CA ILE A 120 -2.57 19.58 1.64
C ILE A 120 -2.38 18.19 1.03
N MET A 121 -2.87 17.14 1.70
CA MET A 121 -2.76 15.77 1.21
C MET A 121 -3.49 15.57 -0.12
N THR A 122 -4.67 16.18 -0.29
CA THR A 122 -5.45 16.07 -1.53
C THR A 122 -4.70 16.71 -2.68
N ALA A 123 -4.16 17.91 -2.48
CA ALA A 123 -3.35 18.60 -3.48
C ALA A 123 -2.11 17.78 -3.86
N ARG A 124 -1.33 17.33 -2.88
CA ARG A 124 -0.15 16.48 -3.09
C ARG A 124 -0.46 15.20 -3.87
N LYS A 125 -1.62 14.58 -3.60
CA LYS A 125 -2.09 13.40 -4.36
C LYS A 125 -2.46 13.73 -5.80
N SER A 126 -2.98 14.92 -6.09
CA SER A 126 -3.26 15.35 -7.46
C SER A 126 -1.97 15.49 -8.28
N PHE A 127 -0.90 16.04 -7.69
CA PHE A 127 0.42 16.07 -8.32
C PHE A 127 0.96 14.67 -8.57
N LEU A 128 0.87 13.79 -7.56
CA LEU A 128 1.31 12.40 -7.69
C LEU A 128 0.55 11.66 -8.78
N ALA A 129 -0.77 11.84 -8.87
CA ALA A 129 -1.60 11.26 -9.93
C ALA A 129 -1.23 11.79 -11.32
N SER A 130 -0.96 13.09 -11.46
CA SER A 130 -0.49 13.67 -12.72
C SER A 130 0.86 13.10 -13.13
N MET A 131 1.81 13.01 -12.19
CA MET A 131 3.12 12.40 -12.42
C MET A 131 2.99 10.93 -12.87
N ARG A 132 2.19 10.11 -12.19
CA ARG A 132 1.95 8.71 -12.58
C ARG A 132 1.37 8.61 -13.99
N SER A 133 0.41 9.47 -14.33
CA SER A 133 -0.16 9.50 -15.69
C SER A 133 0.86 9.86 -16.77
N LEU A 134 1.81 10.76 -16.46
CA LEU A 134 2.88 11.14 -17.39
C LEU A 134 3.99 10.08 -17.48
N GLN A 135 4.22 9.31 -16.41
CA GLN A 135 5.11 8.15 -16.46
C GLN A 135 4.52 7.05 -17.36
N GLU A 136 3.22 6.78 -17.23
CA GLU A 136 2.53 5.75 -18.03
C GLU A 136 2.54 6.03 -19.53
N ASN A 137 2.54 7.31 -19.93
CA ASN A 137 2.58 7.71 -21.34
C ASN A 137 3.98 8.14 -21.82
N PHE A 138 5.03 7.88 -21.04
CA PHE A 138 6.42 8.19 -21.36
C PHE A 138 6.72 9.68 -21.63
N SER A 139 5.94 10.60 -21.04
CA SER A 139 6.12 12.06 -21.22
C SER A 139 7.13 12.69 -20.26
N ILE A 140 7.54 11.96 -19.21
CA ILE A 140 8.59 12.31 -18.26
C ILE A 140 9.51 11.09 -18.04
N GLY A 141 10.70 11.33 -17.49
CA GLY A 141 11.74 10.35 -17.22
C GLY A 141 11.22 9.08 -16.55
N SER A 142 11.78 7.95 -16.98
CA SER A 142 11.27 6.63 -16.65
C SER A 142 11.37 6.34 -15.16
N PHE A 143 10.21 6.12 -14.54
CA PHE A 143 10.12 5.40 -13.29
C PHE A 143 10.27 3.90 -13.60
N GLU A 144 11.38 3.32 -13.19
CA GLU A 144 11.59 1.89 -13.30
C GLU A 144 10.80 1.17 -12.20
N TRP A 145 9.82 0.38 -12.61
CA TRP A 145 9.05 -0.44 -11.68
C TRP A 145 9.93 -1.57 -11.15
N ASN A 146 10.12 -1.63 -9.84
CA ASN A 146 10.75 -2.77 -9.18
C ASN A 146 9.72 -3.90 -9.07
N LEU A 147 9.60 -4.69 -10.12
CA LEU A 147 8.60 -5.76 -10.21
C LEU A 147 9.11 -7.04 -9.51
N PRO A 148 8.24 -7.74 -8.76
CA PRO A 148 8.56 -9.08 -8.30
C PRO A 148 8.51 -10.05 -9.49
N SER A 149 8.76 -11.34 -9.27
CA SER A 149 8.66 -12.34 -10.33
C SER A 149 7.29 -12.29 -11.05
N ASP A 150 7.26 -12.62 -12.34
CA ASP A 150 6.01 -12.68 -13.13
C ASP A 150 4.95 -13.58 -12.49
N SER A 151 5.37 -14.63 -11.78
CA SER A 151 4.46 -15.51 -11.05
C SER A 151 3.76 -14.81 -9.89
N VAL A 152 4.45 -13.91 -9.19
CA VAL A 152 3.84 -13.07 -8.14
C VAL A 152 2.91 -12.04 -8.76
N VAL A 153 3.36 -11.34 -9.81
CA VAL A 153 2.57 -10.30 -10.51
C VAL A 153 1.25 -10.86 -11.02
N ASN A 154 1.28 -12.02 -11.67
CA ASN A 154 0.11 -12.67 -12.23
C ASN A 154 -0.66 -13.52 -11.21
N GLY A 155 -0.15 -13.63 -9.98
CA GLY A 155 -0.72 -14.47 -8.93
C GLY A 155 -0.58 -15.98 -9.17
N THR A 156 0.12 -16.38 -10.24
CA THR A 156 0.34 -17.77 -10.60
C THR A 156 1.37 -18.48 -9.73
N GLY A 157 2.05 -17.78 -8.82
CA GLY A 157 2.96 -18.41 -7.84
C GLY A 157 2.28 -19.49 -7.00
N PHE A 158 0.98 -19.34 -6.71
CA PHE A 158 0.16 -20.39 -6.08
C PHE A 158 -0.36 -21.42 -7.10
N ASP A 159 -0.55 -21.02 -8.37
CA ASP A 159 -1.11 -21.87 -9.42
C ASP A 159 -0.09 -22.79 -10.10
N SER A 160 1.20 -22.45 -10.03
CA SER A 160 2.32 -23.22 -10.58
C SER A 160 2.78 -24.34 -9.67
N ALA A 161 2.36 -24.34 -8.40
CA ALA A 161 2.58 -25.47 -7.50
C ALA A 161 1.78 -26.67 -8.03
N SER A 162 2.49 -27.75 -8.34
CA SER A 162 1.88 -29.06 -8.59
C SER A 162 0.97 -29.43 -7.42
N SER A 163 -0.14 -30.08 -7.75
CA SER A 163 -1.22 -30.49 -6.86
C SER A 163 -0.75 -31.09 -5.53
N THR A 164 -1.19 -30.47 -4.44
CA THR A 164 -1.16 -30.94 -3.04
C THR A 164 0.23 -31.13 -2.42
N GLY A 165 0.46 -30.53 -1.25
CA GLY A 165 1.67 -30.68 -0.44
C GLY A 165 2.20 -29.38 0.14
N GLU A 166 3.41 -29.45 0.69
CA GLU A 166 4.13 -28.32 1.29
C GLU A 166 4.37 -27.20 0.27
N PHE A 167 4.14 -25.96 0.72
CA PHE A 167 4.28 -24.77 -0.08
C PHE A 167 5.05 -23.69 0.69
N GLU A 168 5.95 -23.02 -0.01
CA GLU A 168 6.63 -21.82 0.46
C GLU A 168 6.63 -20.74 -0.62
N LEU A 169 6.39 -19.51 -0.21
CA LEU A 169 6.67 -18.32 -1.01
C LEU A 169 7.77 -17.51 -0.31
N LYS A 170 8.76 -17.04 -1.05
CA LYS A 170 9.93 -16.33 -0.53
C LYS A 170 9.98 -14.90 -1.03
N TYR A 171 10.53 -14.01 -0.22
CA TYR A 171 10.96 -12.67 -0.63
C TYR A 171 12.19 -12.77 -1.55
N ASP A 172 12.55 -11.66 -2.19
CA ASP A 172 13.67 -11.60 -3.16
C ASP A 172 15.03 -11.93 -2.52
N ASP A 173 15.18 -11.70 -1.22
CA ASP A 173 16.37 -12.06 -0.44
C ASP A 173 16.44 -13.56 -0.07
N GLY A 174 15.43 -14.33 -0.45
CA GLY A 174 15.30 -15.76 -0.14
C GLY A 174 14.66 -16.06 1.22
N THR A 175 14.35 -15.05 2.03
CA THR A 175 13.63 -15.23 3.29
C THR A 175 12.21 -15.75 3.02
N VAL A 176 11.77 -16.74 3.80
CA VAL A 176 10.39 -17.27 3.68
C VAL A 176 9.40 -16.17 4.02
N ALA A 177 8.48 -15.88 3.11
CA ALA A 177 7.43 -14.87 3.30
C ALA A 177 6.14 -15.50 3.84
N LEU A 178 5.84 -16.73 3.41
CA LEU A 178 4.80 -17.56 4.01
C LEU A 178 4.99 -19.03 3.63
N SER A 179 4.49 -19.92 4.49
CA SER A 179 4.57 -21.36 4.33
C SER A 179 3.33 -22.06 4.86
N GLY A 180 3.03 -23.23 4.32
CA GLY A 180 1.93 -24.10 4.77
C GLY A 180 1.60 -25.17 3.73
N GLU A 181 0.47 -25.85 3.90
CA GLU A 181 0.05 -26.94 3.01
C GLU A 181 -1.03 -26.49 2.02
N LEU A 182 -0.85 -26.81 0.75
CA LEU A 182 -1.88 -26.70 -0.27
C LEU A 182 -2.58 -28.04 -0.47
N GLU A 183 -3.91 -28.04 -0.64
CA GLU A 183 -4.68 -29.17 -1.17
C GLU A 183 -5.46 -28.69 -2.39
N LYS A 184 -5.23 -29.27 -3.58
CA LYS A 184 -5.89 -28.86 -4.83
C LYS A 184 -5.84 -27.33 -5.07
N LYS A 185 -4.67 -26.72 -4.80
CA LYS A 185 -4.39 -25.27 -4.88
C LYS A 185 -5.07 -24.40 -3.83
N LEU A 186 -5.73 -24.99 -2.83
CA LEU A 186 -6.33 -24.27 -1.70
C LEU A 186 -5.46 -24.38 -0.47
N ARG A 187 -5.37 -23.31 0.34
CA ARG A 187 -4.66 -23.36 1.62
C ARG A 187 -5.43 -24.25 2.60
N VAL A 188 -4.73 -25.18 3.23
CA VAL A 188 -5.27 -26.06 4.28
C VAL A 188 -4.29 -26.14 5.45
N GLY A 189 -4.80 -26.43 6.64
CA GLY A 189 -3.97 -26.65 7.82
C GLY A 189 -3.34 -25.38 8.37
N GLU A 190 -2.22 -25.53 9.08
CA GLU A 190 -1.48 -24.43 9.69
C GLU A 190 -0.69 -23.66 8.63
N TRP A 191 -0.78 -22.34 8.69
CA TRP A 191 -0.01 -21.44 7.85
C TRP A 191 0.73 -20.42 8.70
N LYS A 192 1.91 -20.07 8.24
CA LYS A 192 2.76 -19.04 8.83
C LYS A 192 3.08 -17.99 7.79
N HIS A 193 2.99 -16.74 8.19
CA HIS A 193 3.38 -15.55 7.44
C HIS A 193 4.53 -14.89 8.18
N TYR A 194 5.51 -14.38 7.46
CA TYR A 194 6.72 -13.81 8.04
C TYR A 194 6.96 -12.42 7.48
N TYR A 195 7.53 -11.54 8.30
CA TYR A 195 8.08 -10.26 7.87
C TYR A 195 9.37 -10.45 7.06
N PRO A 196 9.82 -9.45 6.29
CA PRO A 196 11.09 -9.52 5.57
C PRO A 196 12.31 -9.72 6.49
N ASN A 197 12.22 -9.36 7.76
CA ASN A 197 13.25 -9.64 8.76
C ASN A 197 13.24 -11.10 9.29
N GLY A 198 12.40 -11.97 8.71
CA GLY A 198 12.25 -13.37 9.09
C GLY A 198 11.41 -13.62 10.34
N GLN A 199 10.95 -12.57 11.03
CA GLN A 199 10.09 -12.75 12.20
C GLN A 199 8.68 -13.16 11.79
N LEU A 200 8.03 -13.95 12.65
CA LEU A 200 6.64 -14.35 12.44
C LEU A 200 5.75 -13.10 12.43
N MET A 201 4.88 -13.01 11.45
CA MET A 201 3.93 -11.92 11.23
C MET A 201 2.52 -12.36 11.62
N ALA A 202 2.14 -13.55 11.20
CA ALA A 202 0.87 -14.15 11.55
C ALA A 202 0.95 -15.67 11.44
N GLU A 203 0.18 -16.36 12.25
CA GLU A 203 -0.06 -17.79 12.10
C GLU A 203 -1.50 -18.14 12.43
N GLY A 204 -1.98 -19.24 11.87
CA GLY A 204 -3.31 -19.76 12.13
C GLY A 204 -3.71 -20.81 11.11
N VAL A 205 -4.99 -21.20 11.14
CA VAL A 205 -5.50 -22.29 10.32
C VAL A 205 -6.26 -21.75 9.11
N TYR A 206 -6.04 -22.40 7.97
CA TYR A 206 -6.86 -22.28 6.77
C TYR A 206 -7.70 -23.55 6.53
N ILE A 207 -8.95 -23.35 6.11
CA ILE A 207 -9.81 -24.40 5.56
C ILE A 207 -10.24 -23.93 4.18
N SER A 208 -9.81 -24.62 3.13
CA SER A 208 -10.16 -24.28 1.74
C SER A 208 -9.86 -22.83 1.36
N SER A 209 -8.69 -22.32 1.74
CA SER A 209 -8.26 -20.92 1.57
C SER A 209 -9.00 -19.86 2.40
N GLU A 210 -9.83 -20.28 3.36
CA GLU A 210 -10.47 -19.38 4.31
C GLU A 210 -9.87 -19.50 5.70
N LYS A 211 -9.57 -18.37 6.34
CA LYS A 211 -9.12 -18.37 7.73
C LYS A 211 -10.20 -18.92 8.63
N ALA A 212 -9.80 -19.85 9.49
CA ALA A 212 -10.65 -20.48 10.47
C ALA A 212 -9.90 -20.69 11.79
N GLY A 213 -10.63 -20.70 12.90
CA GLY A 213 -10.08 -20.99 14.23
C GLY A 213 -9.12 -19.91 14.73
N PRO A 214 -8.21 -20.25 15.65
CA PRO A 214 -7.33 -19.29 16.29
C PRO A 214 -6.31 -18.73 15.29
N TRP A 215 -6.10 -17.42 15.39
CA TRP A 215 -5.05 -16.71 14.68
C TRP A 215 -4.30 -15.80 15.64
N THR A 216 -2.98 -15.77 15.49
CA THR A 216 -2.10 -14.85 16.19
C THR A 216 -1.38 -13.97 15.19
N PHE A 217 -1.25 -12.69 15.51
CA PHE A 217 -0.55 -11.67 14.76
C PHE A 217 0.53 -11.09 15.64
N TYR A 218 1.65 -10.76 15.02
CA TYR A 218 2.84 -10.29 15.70
C TYR A 218 3.26 -8.94 15.13
N PHE A 219 3.98 -8.14 15.92
CA PHE A 219 4.73 -7.01 15.41
C PHE A 219 6.00 -7.48 14.71
N ALA A 220 6.59 -6.62 13.89
CA ALA A 220 7.89 -6.88 13.25
C ALA A 220 9.07 -6.86 14.24
N THR A 221 8.79 -6.74 15.53
CA THR A 221 9.70 -6.90 16.66
C THR A 221 9.52 -8.27 17.36
N GLY A 222 8.41 -8.97 17.11
CA GLY A 222 8.13 -10.34 17.57
C GLY A 222 7.08 -10.44 18.67
N GLU A 223 6.69 -9.33 19.28
CA GLU A 223 5.63 -9.30 20.30
C GLU A 223 4.26 -9.54 19.68
N ILE A 224 3.33 -10.11 20.47
CA ILE A 224 1.95 -10.31 20.02
C ILE A 224 1.31 -8.94 19.78
N LYS A 225 0.77 -8.78 18.58
CA LYS A 225 0.02 -7.61 18.16
C LYS A 225 -1.49 -7.83 18.29
N ALA A 226 -1.96 -9.02 17.94
CA ALA A 226 -3.36 -9.38 18.11
C ALA A 226 -3.54 -10.89 18.13
N LYS A 227 -4.57 -11.39 18.81
CA LYS A 227 -5.00 -12.78 18.68
C LYS A 227 -6.50 -12.91 18.89
N GLY A 228 -7.08 -13.92 18.26
CA GLY A 228 -8.52 -14.19 18.34
C GLY A 228 -8.93 -15.25 17.33
N GLU A 229 -10.23 -15.37 17.09
CA GLU A 229 -10.76 -16.37 16.18
C GLU A 229 -11.21 -15.79 14.84
N TYR A 230 -11.01 -16.57 13.79
CA TYR A 230 -11.60 -16.35 12.49
C TYR A 230 -12.67 -17.42 12.19
N LYS A 231 -13.72 -16.98 11.51
CA LYS A 231 -14.71 -17.84 10.86
C LYS A 231 -14.95 -17.33 9.45
N GLU A 232 -14.66 -18.14 8.43
CA GLU A 232 -14.88 -17.79 7.02
C GLU A 232 -14.21 -16.45 6.63
N ASN A 233 -12.93 -16.28 7.01
CA ASN A 233 -12.15 -15.03 6.85
C ASN A 233 -12.63 -13.80 7.66
N LEU A 234 -13.65 -13.94 8.51
CA LEU A 234 -14.16 -12.85 9.34
C LEU A 234 -13.71 -13.04 10.79
N LYS A 235 -13.21 -11.96 11.42
CA LYS A 235 -12.98 -11.94 12.86
C LYS A 235 -14.28 -12.29 13.58
N GLU A 236 -14.21 -13.21 14.52
CA GLU A 236 -15.33 -13.68 15.34
C GLU A 236 -14.89 -13.78 16.80
N GLY A 237 -15.80 -13.48 17.72
CA GLY A 237 -15.55 -13.59 19.15
C GLY A 237 -14.65 -12.48 19.71
N THR A 238 -14.04 -12.75 20.86
CA THR A 238 -13.17 -11.80 21.56
C THR A 238 -11.80 -11.78 20.91
N TRP A 239 -11.35 -10.59 20.54
CA TRP A 239 -9.99 -10.33 20.07
C TRP A 239 -9.23 -9.55 21.12
N GLU A 240 -8.03 -10.02 21.43
CA GLU A 240 -7.06 -9.26 22.21
C GLU A 240 -6.16 -8.52 21.23
N GLU A 241 -6.12 -7.18 21.30
CA GLU A 241 -5.27 -6.32 20.48
C GLU A 241 -4.31 -5.55 21.38
N TYR A 242 -3.03 -5.58 21.02
CA TYR A 242 -1.94 -4.97 21.75
C TYR A 242 -1.35 -3.84 20.91
N ASP A 243 -1.04 -2.72 21.53
CA ASP A 243 -0.22 -1.69 20.90
C ASP A 243 1.28 -1.94 21.12
N ARG A 244 2.13 -1.04 20.61
CA ARG A 244 3.59 -1.16 20.76
C ARG A 244 4.09 -0.91 22.19
N GLU A 245 3.26 -0.32 23.03
CA GLU A 245 3.55 -0.07 24.45
C GLU A 245 3.09 -1.26 25.32
N GLY A 246 2.46 -2.27 24.71
CA GLY A 246 1.94 -3.46 25.37
C GLY A 246 0.56 -3.25 25.98
N LEU A 247 -0.09 -2.11 25.74
CA LEU A 247 -1.46 -1.87 26.21
C LEU A 247 -2.39 -2.82 25.46
N MET A 248 -3.08 -3.65 26.23
CA MET A 248 -4.04 -4.61 25.71
C MET A 248 -5.44 -4.04 25.74
N THR A 249 -6.16 -4.22 24.65
CA THR A 249 -7.60 -3.95 24.51
C THR A 249 -8.31 -5.21 24.06
N GLN A 250 -9.53 -5.41 24.55
CA GLN A 250 -10.42 -6.46 24.05
C GLN A 250 -11.50 -5.85 23.17
N VAL A 251 -11.68 -6.41 21.99
CA VAL A 251 -12.71 -6.01 21.05
C VAL A 251 -13.51 -7.25 20.66
N ILE A 252 -14.83 -7.17 20.80
CA ILE A 252 -15.72 -8.26 20.37
C ILE A 252 -16.04 -8.06 18.90
N TYR A 253 -15.82 -9.08 18.10
CA TYR A 253 -16.18 -9.09 16.69
C TYR A 253 -17.31 -10.06 16.41
N LYS A 254 -18.26 -9.62 15.59
CA LYS A 254 -19.31 -10.46 15.02
C LYS A 254 -19.33 -10.30 13.50
N ARG A 255 -18.99 -11.38 12.79
CA ARG A 255 -18.87 -11.38 11.32
C ARG A 255 -17.98 -10.23 10.81
N GLY A 256 -16.85 -10.02 11.47
CA GLY A 256 -15.83 -9.03 11.08
C GLY A 256 -16.15 -7.58 11.45
N LYS A 257 -17.26 -7.30 12.14
CA LYS A 257 -17.60 -5.97 12.66
C LYS A 257 -17.36 -5.94 14.16
N SER A 258 -16.64 -4.93 14.64
CA SER A 258 -16.46 -4.69 16.07
C SER A 258 -17.77 -4.22 16.69
N GLU A 259 -18.19 -4.86 17.77
CA GLU A 259 -19.25 -4.38 18.65
C GLU A 259 -18.62 -3.45 19.71
N ILE A 260 -19.26 -2.30 19.95
CA ILE A 260 -18.90 -1.33 21.00
C ILE A 260 -19.78 -1.61 22.21
#